data_AF-A0A8J3ZZP0-F1
#
_entry.id   AF-A0A8J3ZZP0-F1
#
_cell.length_a   1.000
_cell.length_b   1.000
_cell.length_c   1.000
_cell.angle_alpha   90.00
_cell.angle_beta   90.00
_cell.angle_gamma   90.00
#
_symmetry.space_group_name_H-M   'P 1'
#
loop_
_entity.id
_entity.type
_entity.pdbx_description
1 polymer ?
#
loop_
_entity_poly.entity_id
_entity_poly.type
_entity_poly.pdbx_seq_one_letter_code
_entity_poly.pdbx_strand_id
1 'polypeptide(L)'
;MGELLEVAAEVTGGRAELRWLDPEAVLAAGIRPWTQLPVWLPPGPAHEFLHAGDVSRAHAAGLRTRPVRETIADTWSWLGSLSSTPRQADGPPVGLDPAVEAAVLAAAT
;
A
#
# COMPACT_ATOMS: atom_id res chain seq x y z
N MET A 1 0.03 6.32 -6.41
CA MET A 1 0.44 5.47 -5.26
C MET A 1 1.44 6.18 -4.36
N GLY A 2 2.45 6.88 -4.88
CA GLY A 2 3.41 7.69 -4.08
C GLY A 2 2.78 8.60 -3.03
N GLU A 3 1.94 9.53 -3.47
CA GLU A 3 1.26 10.49 -2.57
C GLU A 3 0.49 9.80 -1.43
N LEU A 4 -0.19 8.67 -1.69
CA LEU A 4 -0.92 7.93 -0.66
C LEU A 4 0.03 7.45 0.45
N LEU A 5 1.17 6.86 0.08
CA LEU A 5 2.16 6.33 1.02
C LEU A 5 2.87 7.45 1.78
N GLU A 6 3.21 8.55 1.11
CA GLU A 6 3.84 9.72 1.72
C GLU A 6 2.92 10.35 2.77
N VAL A 7 1.65 10.61 2.41
CA VAL A 7 0.66 11.18 3.34
C VAL A 7 0.38 10.20 4.48
N ALA A 8 0.36 8.89 4.22
CA ALA A 8 0.20 7.89 5.28
C ALA A 8 1.38 7.91 6.26
N ALA A 9 2.61 7.96 5.76
CA ALA A 9 3.80 8.05 6.59
C ALA A 9 3.76 9.31 7.46
N GLU A 10 3.46 10.48 6.89
CA GLU A 10 3.36 11.74 7.63
C GLU A 10 2.30 11.70 8.74
N VAL A 11 1.06 11.34 8.38
CA VAL A 11 -0.09 11.38 9.29
C VAL A 11 0.05 10.38 10.44
N THR A 12 0.76 9.26 10.22
CA THR A 12 0.98 8.22 11.24
C THR A 12 2.24 8.45 12.09
N GLY A 13 2.89 9.61 11.96
CA GLY A 13 4.01 10.05 12.80
C GLY A 13 5.40 9.87 12.19
N GLY A 14 5.50 9.74 10.87
CA GLY A 14 6.74 9.87 10.11
C GLY A 14 7.79 8.79 10.36
N ARG A 15 7.38 7.60 10.82
CA ARG A 15 8.32 6.51 11.20
C ARG A 15 8.73 5.61 10.03
N ALA A 16 8.05 5.72 8.90
CA ALA A 16 8.32 4.91 7.72
C ALA A 16 9.27 5.65 6.77
N GLU A 17 10.31 4.96 6.33
CA GLU A 17 11.18 5.41 5.24
C GLU A 17 10.76 4.69 3.95
N LEU A 18 10.29 5.45 2.96
CA LEU A 18 9.85 4.88 1.68
C LEU A 18 11.04 4.57 0.79
N ARG A 19 11.12 3.32 0.31
CA ARG A 19 12.10 2.86 -0.68
C ARG A 19 11.38 2.42 -1.94
N TRP A 20 11.74 3.06 -3.06
CA TRP A 20 11.19 2.75 -4.38
C TRP A 20 12.14 1.80 -5.10
N LEU A 21 11.63 0.64 -5.52
CA LEU A 21 12.40 -0.41 -6.19
C LEU A 21 11.78 -0.74 -7.54
N ASP A 22 12.63 -1.18 -8.46
CA ASP A 22 12.18 -1.75 -9.71
C ASP A 22 11.35 -3.02 -9.43
N PRO A 23 10.22 -3.22 -10.14
CA PRO A 23 9.36 -4.40 -9.95
C PRO A 23 10.12 -5.73 -10.07
N GLU A 24 11.13 -5.79 -10.93
CA GLU A 24 11.99 -6.95 -11.14
C GLU A 24 12.77 -7.32 -9.88
N ALA A 25 13.29 -6.33 -9.14
CA ALA A 25 13.99 -6.56 -7.89
C ALA A 25 13.04 -7.08 -6.79
N VAL A 26 11.83 -6.53 -6.73
CA VAL A 26 10.78 -6.99 -5.81
C VAL A 26 10.42 -8.46 -6.09
N LEU A 27 10.21 -8.81 -7.36
CA LEU A 27 9.89 -10.17 -7.79
C LEU A 27 11.06 -11.14 -7.54
N ALA A 28 12.30 -10.72 -7.83
CA ALA A 28 13.50 -11.54 -7.62
C ALA A 28 13.71 -11.93 -6.15
N ALA A 29 13.24 -11.09 -5.22
CA ALA A 29 13.26 -11.39 -3.79
C ALA A 29 12.16 -12.36 -3.33
N GLY A 30 11.36 -12.90 -4.25
CA GLY A 30 10.27 -13.83 -3.94
C GLY A 30 9.03 -13.15 -3.36
N ILE A 31 8.93 -11.82 -3.43
CA ILE A 31 7.72 -11.09 -3.07
C ILE A 31 6.69 -11.33 -4.18
N ARG A 32 5.55 -11.92 -3.80
CA ARG A 32 4.50 -12.25 -4.75
C ARG A 32 3.49 -11.10 -4.88
N PRO A 33 2.94 -10.88 -6.08
CA PRO A 33 1.90 -9.87 -6.30
C PRO A 33 0.69 -10.10 -5.38
N TRP A 34 0.11 -9.01 -4.85
CA TRP A 34 -1.11 -9.01 -4.00
C TRP A 34 -1.03 -9.74 -2.65
N THR A 35 0.13 -10.26 -2.23
CA THR A 35 0.21 -11.07 -1.00
C THR A 35 0.90 -10.37 0.16
N GLN A 36 2.13 -9.86 -0.02
CA GLN A 36 2.92 -9.33 1.11
C GLN A 36 3.01 -7.80 1.13
N LEU A 37 3.02 -7.16 -0.04
CA LEU A 37 3.03 -5.71 -0.16
C LEU A 37 1.60 -5.18 -0.37
N PRO A 38 1.19 -4.13 0.37
CA PRO A 38 -0.18 -3.63 0.32
C PRO A 38 -0.50 -3.04 -1.06
N VAL A 39 -1.50 -3.60 -1.74
CA VAL A 39 -2.04 -3.09 -3.01
C VAL A 39 -0.97 -2.98 -4.11
N TRP A 40 0.04 -3.86 -4.07
CA TRP A 40 1.13 -3.88 -5.05
C TRP A 40 0.97 -5.00 -6.07
N LEU A 41 1.14 -4.62 -7.35
CA LEU A 41 1.21 -5.50 -8.51
C LEU A 41 2.30 -4.98 -9.46
N PRO A 42 3.07 -5.86 -10.11
CA PRO A 42 4.02 -5.44 -11.13
C PRO A 42 3.27 -4.89 -12.36
N PRO A 43 3.86 -3.89 -13.05
CA PRO A 43 3.29 -3.38 -14.28
C PRO A 43 3.20 -4.48 -15.35
N GLY A 44 2.17 -4.39 -16.19
CA GLY A 44 1.96 -5.31 -17.30
C GLY A 44 0.47 -5.55 -17.60
N PRO A 45 0.16 -6.11 -18.78
CA PRO A 45 -1.21 -6.21 -19.28
C PRO A 45 -2.18 -6.96 -18.35
N ALA A 46 -1.66 -7.89 -17.54
CA ALA A 46 -2.45 -8.68 -16.62
C ALA A 46 -2.97 -7.89 -15.40
N HIS A 47 -2.38 -6.73 -15.07
CA HIS A 47 -2.70 -5.97 -13.86
C HIS A 47 -2.96 -4.48 -14.12
N GLU A 48 -2.66 -3.98 -15.31
CA GLU A 48 -2.75 -2.56 -15.66
C GLU A 48 -4.13 -1.96 -15.34
N PHE A 49 -5.20 -2.70 -15.59
CA PHE A 49 -6.57 -2.26 -15.33
C PHE A 49 -6.87 -2.01 -13.84
N LEU A 50 -6.12 -2.60 -12.91
CA LEU A 50 -6.37 -2.45 -11.46
C LEU A 50 -5.95 -1.08 -10.94
N HIS A 51 -4.97 -0.44 -11.58
CA HIS A 51 -4.48 0.89 -11.17
C HIS A 51 -4.77 1.98 -12.20
N ALA A 52 -5.16 1.61 -13.43
CA ALA A 52 -5.46 2.55 -14.53
C ALA A 52 -6.93 2.55 -14.95
N GLY A 53 -7.84 2.01 -14.13
CA GLY A 53 -9.28 2.02 -14.43
C GLY A 53 -9.83 3.44 -14.58
N ASP A 54 -10.48 3.73 -15.71
CA ASP A 54 -11.12 5.03 -15.94
C ASP A 54 -12.38 5.18 -15.07
N VAL A 55 -12.34 6.14 -14.15
CA VAL A 55 -13.44 6.48 -13.24
C VAL A 55 -14.19 7.77 -13.64
N SER A 56 -13.92 8.31 -14.83
CA SER A 56 -14.54 9.54 -15.35
C SER A 56 -16.06 9.52 -15.28
N ARG A 57 -16.69 8.38 -15.59
CA ARG A 57 -18.15 8.21 -15.52
C ARG A 57 -18.71 8.37 -14.10
N ALA A 58 -17.99 7.93 -13.08
CA ALA A 58 -18.43 8.07 -11.70
C ALA A 58 -18.40 9.55 -11.28
N HIS A 59 -17.33 10.27 -11.65
CA HIS A 59 -17.24 11.71 -11.42
C HIS A 59 -18.29 12.50 -12.19
N ALA A 60 -18.55 12.14 -13.46
CA ALA A 60 -19.61 12.74 -14.26
C ALA A 60 -21.00 12.51 -13.66
N ALA A 61 -21.20 11.38 -12.99
CA ALA A 61 -22.42 11.08 -12.23
C ALA A 61 -22.49 11.79 -10.86
N GLY A 62 -21.49 12.61 -10.51
CA GLY A 62 -21.47 13.43 -9.30
C GLY A 62 -20.66 12.86 -8.13
N LEU A 63 -19.87 11.81 -8.34
CA LEU A 63 -18.96 11.30 -7.30
C LEU A 63 -17.94 12.38 -6.90
N ARG A 64 -17.91 12.72 -5.62
CA ARG A 64 -16.87 13.56 -5.00
C ARG A 64 -16.10 12.71 -4.01
N THR A 65 -14.81 12.55 -4.28
CA THR A 65 -13.89 11.86 -3.36
C THR A 65 -13.38 12.86 -2.33
N ARG A 66 -13.38 12.46 -1.06
CA ARG A 66 -12.74 13.24 0.00
C ARG A 66 -11.22 13.28 -0.18
N PRO A 67 -10.50 14.30 0.34
CA PRO A 67 -9.05 14.33 0.31
C PRO A 67 -8.43 13.10 0.95
N VAL A 68 -7.36 12.57 0.35
CA VAL A 68 -6.70 11.34 0.83
C VAL A 68 -6.17 11.49 2.25
N ARG A 69 -5.64 12.67 2.59
CA ARG A 69 -5.15 13.00 3.94
C ARG A 69 -6.22 12.87 5.01
N GLU A 70 -7.44 13.35 4.74
CA GLU A 70 -8.55 13.21 5.69
C GLU A 70 -8.92 11.74 5.87
N THR A 71 -9.01 10.98 4.77
CA THR A 71 -9.28 9.53 4.84
C THR A 71 -8.26 8.81 5.71
N ILE A 72 -6.96 9.09 5.50
CA ILE A 72 -5.87 8.49 6.27
C ILE A 72 -5.96 8.90 7.75
N ALA A 73 -6.14 10.20 8.03
CA ALA A 73 -6.19 10.72 9.40
C ALA A 73 -7.35 10.11 10.19
N ASP A 74 -8.53 10.06 9.60
CA ASP A 74 -9.71 9.46 10.23
C ASP A 74 -9.52 7.96 10.43
N THR A 75 -8.97 7.26 9.44
CA THR A 75 -8.70 5.81 9.55
C THR A 75 -7.68 5.53 10.64
N TRP A 76 -6.62 6.33 10.73
CA TRP A 76 -5.60 6.19 11.76
C TRP A 76 -6.13 6.49 13.16
N SER A 77 -6.92 7.55 13.31
CA SER A 77 -7.59 7.89 14.58
C SER A 77 -8.53 6.77 15.02
N TRP A 78 -9.32 6.24 14.09
CA TRP A 78 -10.21 5.10 14.35
C TRP A 78 -9.41 3.86 14.77
N LEU A 79 -8.36 3.48 14.02
CA LEU A 79 -7.50 2.34 14.37
C LEU A 79 -6.87 2.49 15.76
N GLY A 80 -6.42 3.70 16.11
CA GLY A 80 -5.86 3.99 17.43
C GLY A 80 -6.87 3.94 18.58
N SER A 81 -8.17 4.03 18.29
CA SER A 81 -9.24 3.89 19.28
C SER A 81 -9.60 2.43 19.60
N LEU A 82 -9.15 1.49 18.78
CA LEU A 82 -9.46 0.08 18.95
C LEU A 82 -8.53 -0.56 19.99
N SER A 83 -9.07 -1.51 20.77
CA SER A 83 -8.27 -2.30 21.71
C SER A 83 -7.33 -3.30 21.02
N SER A 84 -7.60 -3.61 19.76
CA SER A 84 -6.75 -4.41 18.90
C SER A 84 -6.95 -4.03 17.43
N THR A 85 -5.91 -4.20 16.62
CA THR A 85 -6.01 -3.98 15.17
C THR A 85 -6.86 -5.09 14.54
N PRO A 86 -7.93 -4.74 13.78
CA PRO A 86 -8.71 -5.73 13.06
C PRO A 86 -7.80 -6.49 12.08
N ARG A 87 -7.79 -7.81 12.20
CA ARG A 87 -7.08 -8.70 11.27
C ARG A 87 -8.10 -9.65 10.68
N GLN A 88 -7.91 -10.00 9.41
CA GLN A 88 -8.65 -11.11 8.81
C GLN A 88 -8.32 -12.38 9.61
N ALA A 89 -9.34 -13.01 10.20
CA ALA A 89 -9.16 -14.12 11.14
C ALA A 89 -8.35 -15.30 10.55
N ASP A 90 -8.50 -15.54 9.24
CA ASP A 90 -7.88 -16.65 8.52
C ASP A 90 -6.84 -16.20 7.46
N GLY A 91 -6.38 -14.94 7.53
CA GLY A 91 -5.41 -14.38 6.59
C GLY A 91 -3.96 -14.62 7.02
N PRO A 92 -3.00 -14.69 6.08
CA PRO A 92 -1.58 -14.62 6.44
C PRO A 92 -1.30 -13.30 7.19
N PRO A 93 -0.24 -13.25 8.03
CA PRO A 93 0.17 -12.00 8.66
C PRO A 93 0.38 -10.92 7.57
N VAL A 94 -0.05 -9.70 7.87
CA VAL A 94 0.15 -8.56 6.98
C VAL A 94 1.63 -8.19 6.97
N GLY A 95 2.21 -8.01 5.79
CA GLY A 95 3.60 -7.57 5.61
C GLY A 95 4.54 -8.67 5.13
N LEU A 96 5.81 -8.29 5.03
CA LEU A 96 6.91 -9.18 4.62
C LEU A 96 7.46 -9.97 5.80
N ASP A 97 8.06 -11.12 5.50
CA ASP A 97 8.98 -11.75 6.44
C ASP A 97 10.18 -10.80 6.69
N PRO A 98 10.58 -10.54 7.95
CA PRO A 98 11.64 -9.58 8.25
C PRO A 98 12.98 -9.89 7.56
N ALA A 99 13.30 -11.16 7.31
CA ALA A 99 14.53 -11.54 6.62
C ALA A 99 14.45 -11.20 5.12
N VAL A 100 13.28 -11.37 4.51
CA VAL A 100 13.03 -10.97 3.11
C VAL A 100 13.09 -9.44 2.99
N GLU A 101 12.46 -8.71 3.91
CA GLU A 101 12.51 -7.25 3.93
C GLU A 101 13.95 -6.73 4.05
N ALA A 102 14.72 -7.25 5.00
CA ALA A 102 16.12 -6.84 5.18
C ALA A 102 16.99 -7.14 3.95
N ALA A 103 16.81 -8.30 3.31
CA ALA A 103 17.56 -8.66 2.10
C ALA A 103 17.23 -7.74 0.92
N VAL A 104 15.94 -7.42 0.74
CA VAL A 104 15.47 -6.50 -0.31
C VAL A 104 16.02 -5.09 -0.10
N LEU A 105 15.96 -4.59 1.13
CA LEU A 105 16.46 -3.26 1.47
C LEU A 105 17.98 -3.14 1.31
N ALA A 106 18.75 -4.20 1.64
CA ALA A 106 20.19 -4.21 1.46
C ALA A 106 20.62 -4.23 -0.03
N ALA A 107 19.83 -4.89 -0.88
CA ALA A 107 20.07 -4.93 -2.33
C ALA A 107 19.67 -3.62 -3.04
N ALA A 108 18.93 -2.74 -2.36
CA ALA A 108 18.42 -1.47 -2.86
C ALA A 108 19.33 -0.25 -2.59
N THR A 109 20.49 -0.49 -1.98
CA THR A 109 21.51 0.52 -1.64
C THR A 109 22.59 0.61 -2.70
#